data_AF-A0AB35HZQ9-F1
#
_entry.id   AF-A0AB35HZQ9-F1
#
_cell.length_a   1.000
_cell.length_b   1.000
_cell.length_c   1.000
_cell.angle_alpha   90.00
_cell.angle_beta   90.00
_cell.angle_gamma   90.00
#
_symmetry.space_group_name_H-M   'P 1'
#
loop_
_entity.id
_entity.type
_entity.pdbx_description
1 polymer ?
#
loop_
_entity_poly.entity_id
_entity_poly.type
_entity_poly.pdbx_seq_one_letter_code
_entity_poly.pdbx_strand_id
1 'polypeptide(L)'
;MRNLILFFAIFPIFSAAYDTTKLHSHYVYVEGVLPEPYKSISVKIDLDPEDDDLKDIALSVDGKLVSFSESEKAKLTDLDLQTMEIEHGIFSAHDKEMGDFLYIKIAKGKRKSIQCNFDKEDLNHGVYDVALIQYNFEDPPIVRLDSPYKYYRDRFLWCFEG
;
A
#
# COMPACT_ATOMS: atom_id res chain seq x y z
N MET A 1 -53.83 49.90 8.52
CA MET A 1 -54.18 48.47 8.60
C MET A 1 -54.03 47.91 7.19
N ARG A 2 -53.26 46.87 6.86
CA ARG A 2 -52.80 45.72 7.63
C ARG A 2 -51.76 44.98 6.77
N ASN A 3 -50.54 44.84 7.32
CA ASN A 3 -49.61 43.72 7.18
C ASN A 3 -49.22 43.20 5.79
N LEU A 4 -48.12 43.74 5.25
CA LEU A 4 -47.22 42.98 4.38
C LEU A 4 -46.17 42.30 5.28
N ILE A 5 -46.41 41.05 5.68
CA ILE A 5 -45.39 40.24 6.38
C ILE A 5 -44.52 39.60 5.31
N LEU A 6 -43.33 40.15 5.12
CA LEU A 6 -42.26 39.52 4.34
C LEU A 6 -41.67 38.39 5.19
N PHE A 7 -42.00 37.14 4.88
CA PHE A 7 -41.30 35.98 5.43
C PHE A 7 -39.90 35.91 4.80
N PHE A 8 -38.89 36.43 5.51
CA PHE A 8 -37.50 36.10 5.22
C PHE A 8 -37.30 34.63 5.62
N ALA A 9 -37.46 33.72 4.65
CA ALA A 9 -36.97 32.36 4.78
C ALA A 9 -35.45 32.39 4.77
N ILE A 10 -34.84 32.59 5.94
CA ILE A 10 -33.42 32.35 6.17
C ILE A 10 -33.27 30.82 6.20
N PHE A 11 -33.14 30.22 5.03
CA PHE A 11 -32.59 28.87 4.94
C PHE A 11 -31.11 28.96 5.34
N PRO A 12 -30.66 28.36 6.45
CA PRO A 12 -29.25 28.11 6.60
C PRO A 12 -28.88 27.09 5.53
N ILE A 13 -28.20 27.56 4.48
CA ILE A 13 -27.44 26.69 3.58
C ILE A 13 -26.36 26.09 4.48
N PHE A 14 -26.65 24.93 5.09
CA PHE A 14 -25.63 24.07 5.65
C PHE A 14 -24.81 23.52 4.47
N SER A 15 -23.90 24.35 3.97
CA SER A 15 -22.82 23.87 3.13
C SER A 15 -21.92 23.04 4.04
N ALA A 16 -22.03 21.72 3.96
CA ALA A 16 -21.07 20.82 4.56
C ALA A 16 -19.75 20.99 3.81
N ALA A 17 -18.97 22.00 4.19
CA ALA A 17 -17.62 22.23 3.70
C ALA A 17 -16.65 21.32 4.46
N TYR A 18 -16.83 20.01 4.35
CA TYR A 18 -15.77 19.08 4.72
C TYR A 18 -15.12 18.61 3.43
N ASP A 19 -13.88 19.03 3.23
CA ASP A 19 -13.01 18.46 2.21
C ASP A 19 -12.14 17.42 2.91
N THR A 20 -12.22 16.17 2.45
CA THR A 20 -11.42 15.10 3.04
C THR A 20 -10.06 15.09 2.36
N THR A 21 -9.04 15.58 3.05
CA THR A 21 -7.65 15.38 2.61
C THR A 21 -7.23 13.99 3.02
N LYS A 22 -6.75 13.19 2.05
CA LYS A 22 -6.05 11.96 2.40
C LYS A 22 -4.77 12.35 3.13
N LEU A 23 -4.55 11.77 4.32
CA LEU A 23 -3.24 11.80 4.93
C LEU A 23 -2.26 11.18 3.92
N HIS A 24 -1.02 11.64 3.87
CA HIS A 24 0.06 10.98 3.13
C HIS A 24 1.21 10.79 4.11
N SER A 25 1.79 9.60 4.13
CA SER A 25 2.71 9.19 5.18
C SER A 25 4.10 9.00 4.61
N HIS A 26 5.05 9.83 5.04
CA HIS A 26 6.48 9.66 4.74
C HIS A 26 7.22 8.78 5.74
N TYR A 27 6.52 8.32 6.78
CA TYR A 27 7.11 7.48 7.83
C TYR A 27 6.13 6.40 8.26
N VAL A 28 6.64 5.17 8.37
CA VAL A 28 5.90 4.06 8.98
C VAL A 28 6.82 3.23 9.87
N TYR A 29 6.26 2.78 10.99
CA TYR A 29 6.87 1.80 11.88
C TYR A 29 5.86 0.72 12.20
N VAL A 30 6.21 -0.53 11.96
CA VAL A 30 5.38 -1.69 12.24
C VAL A 30 6.20 -2.73 12.99
N GLU A 31 5.63 -3.27 14.06
CA GLU A 31 6.13 -4.45 14.76
C GLU A 31 5.09 -5.56 14.69
N GLY A 32 5.56 -6.81 14.63
CA GLY A 32 4.71 -7.98 14.59
C GLY A 32 5.39 -9.21 15.15
N VAL A 33 4.57 -10.24 15.36
CA VAL A 33 5.02 -11.58 15.77
C VAL A 33 4.97 -12.49 14.55
N LEU A 34 6.07 -13.19 14.30
CA LEU A 34 6.13 -14.25 13.29
C LEU A 34 6.13 -15.62 13.98
N PRO A 35 5.51 -16.65 13.37
CA PRO A 35 5.73 -18.03 13.77
C PRO A 35 7.21 -18.41 13.92
N GLU A 36 7.48 -19.42 14.74
CA GLU A 36 8.82 -20.04 14.82
C GLU A 36 9.29 -20.49 13.42
N PRO A 37 10.58 -20.35 13.09
CA PRO A 37 11.70 -19.96 13.96
C PRO A 37 11.95 -18.44 14.05
N TYR A 38 11.16 -17.62 13.37
CA TYR A 38 11.46 -16.21 13.11
C TYR A 38 11.00 -15.25 14.22
N LYS A 39 9.99 -15.65 15.01
CA LYS A 39 9.50 -15.02 16.25
C LYS A 39 8.95 -13.60 16.15
N SER A 40 9.69 -12.67 15.55
CA SER A 40 9.31 -11.26 15.48
C SER A 40 9.79 -10.60 14.19
N ILE A 41 9.10 -9.52 13.84
CA ILE A 41 9.41 -8.65 12.72
C ILE A 41 9.28 -7.19 13.16
N SER A 42 10.18 -6.34 12.68
CA SER A 42 10.01 -4.89 12.71
C SER A 42 10.35 -4.28 11.35
N VAL A 43 9.51 -3.37 10.86
CA VAL A 43 9.75 -2.62 9.63
C VAL A 43 9.67 -1.13 9.93
N LYS A 44 10.73 -0.40 9.58
CA LYS A 44 10.77 1.06 9.59
C LYS A 44 11.08 1.54 8.19
N ILE A 45 10.28 2.45 7.66
CA ILE A 45 10.53 3.11 6.37
C ILE A 45 10.39 4.62 6.58
N ASP A 46 11.39 5.36 6.10
CA ASP A 46 11.43 6.83 6.03
C ASP A 46 11.57 7.21 4.55
N LEU A 47 10.68 8.08 4.08
CA LEU A 47 10.69 8.65 2.73
C LEU A 47 11.14 10.10 2.76
N ASP A 48 11.70 10.58 1.66
CA ASP A 48 11.89 11.99 1.45
C ASP A 48 10.53 12.67 1.23
N PRO A 49 10.19 13.74 1.99
CA PRO A 49 8.89 14.40 1.88
C PRO A 49 8.68 15.19 0.58
N GLU A 50 9.72 15.39 -0.23
CA GLU A 50 9.63 16.17 -1.48
C GLU A 50 9.26 15.30 -2.69
N ASP A 51 9.72 14.04 -2.73
CA ASP A 51 9.58 13.16 -3.90
C ASP A 51 9.11 11.74 -3.59
N ASP A 52 8.86 11.41 -2.31
CA ASP A 52 8.43 10.10 -1.85
C ASP A 52 9.42 8.96 -2.12
N ASP A 53 10.69 9.29 -2.34
CA ASP A 53 11.77 8.32 -2.50
C ASP A 53 12.27 7.78 -1.17
N LEU A 54 12.78 6.55 -1.18
CA LEU A 54 13.32 5.93 0.02
C LEU A 54 14.54 6.68 0.54
N LYS A 55 14.43 7.17 1.77
CA LYS A 55 15.55 7.75 2.52
C LYS A 55 16.20 6.72 3.45
N ASP A 56 15.39 5.93 4.17
CA ASP A 56 15.90 4.87 5.05
C ASP A 56 14.92 3.70 5.15
N ILE A 57 15.47 2.49 5.26
CA ILE A 57 14.71 1.26 5.55
C ILE A 57 15.46 0.40 6.55
N ALA A 58 14.74 -0.03 7.59
CA ALA A 58 15.21 -1.03 8.53
C ALA A 58 14.16 -2.14 8.66
N LEU A 59 14.48 -3.31 8.11
CA LEU A 59 13.77 -4.55 8.37
C LEU A 59 14.58 -5.36 9.38
N SER A 60 13.97 -5.80 10.47
CA SER A 60 14.58 -6.75 11.38
C SER A 60 13.69 -7.96 11.59
N VAL A 61 14.31 -9.14 11.69
CA VAL A 61 13.65 -10.41 11.99
C VAL A 61 14.37 -11.08 13.15
N ASP A 62 13.63 -11.51 14.18
CA ASP A 62 14.19 -12.00 15.46
C ASP A 62 15.26 -11.04 16.04
N GLY A 63 15.01 -9.72 15.94
CA GLY A 63 15.94 -8.68 16.37
C GLY A 63 17.21 -8.51 15.52
N LYS A 64 17.37 -9.28 14.44
CA LYS A 64 18.50 -9.16 13.51
C LYS A 64 18.14 -8.27 12.34
N LEU A 65 18.95 -7.24 12.11
CA LEU A 65 18.78 -6.35 10.98
C LEU A 65 19.06 -7.11 9.67
N VAL A 66 18.15 -6.95 8.71
CA VAL A 66 18.25 -7.51 7.37
C VAL A 66 18.90 -6.47 6.45
N SER A 67 20.00 -6.87 5.81
CA SER A 67 20.78 -5.98 4.93
C SER A 67 20.18 -5.92 3.52
N PHE A 68 19.90 -4.71 3.06
CA PHE A 68 19.54 -4.42 1.67
C PHE A 68 20.77 -3.94 0.91
N SER A 69 20.91 -4.35 -0.35
CA SER A 69 21.90 -3.72 -1.23
C SER A 69 21.40 -2.33 -1.66
N GLU A 70 22.34 -1.45 -1.97
CA GLU A 70 22.01 -0.11 -2.47
C GLU A 70 21.25 -0.16 -3.81
N SER A 71 21.49 -1.19 -4.64
CA SER A 71 20.76 -1.37 -5.90
C SER A 71 19.28 -1.71 -5.68
N GLU A 72 18.95 -2.44 -4.61
CA GLU A 72 17.57 -2.77 -4.27
C GLU A 72 16.87 -1.56 -3.63
N LYS A 73 17.55 -0.82 -2.75
CA LYS A 73 17.02 0.44 -2.19
C LYS A 73 16.70 1.45 -3.28
N ALA A 74 17.56 1.60 -4.29
CA ALA A 74 17.36 2.56 -5.38
C ALA A 74 16.11 2.30 -6.25
N LYS A 75 15.44 1.14 -6.12
CA LYS A 75 14.18 0.85 -6.82
C LYS A 75 12.95 1.38 -6.07
N LEU A 76 13.10 1.69 -4.79
CA LEU A 76 12.05 2.15 -3.87
C LEU A 76 11.90 3.67 -3.98
N THR A 77 11.31 4.11 -5.08
CA THR A 77 11.01 5.52 -5.39
C THR A 77 9.52 5.77 -5.51
N ASP A 78 9.04 7.00 -5.29
CA ASP A 78 7.63 7.41 -5.49
C ASP A 78 6.63 6.47 -4.78
N LEU A 79 6.78 6.28 -3.46
CA LEU A 79 6.05 5.29 -2.66
C LEU A 79 4.85 5.89 -1.89
N ASP A 80 3.73 5.16 -1.85
CA ASP A 80 2.57 5.48 -0.98
C ASP A 80 2.50 4.51 0.20
N LEU A 81 3.07 4.90 1.36
CA LEU A 81 3.13 4.04 2.55
C LEU A 81 1.77 3.69 3.13
N GLN A 82 0.68 4.39 2.80
CA GLN A 82 -0.65 4.04 3.31
C GLN A 82 -1.18 2.73 2.75
N THR A 83 -0.60 2.30 1.64
CA THR A 83 -0.96 1.05 0.96
C THR A 83 -0.11 -0.13 1.41
N MET A 84 0.77 0.06 2.40
CA MET A 84 1.71 -0.98 2.80
C MET A 84 0.98 -2.21 3.34
N GLU A 85 1.19 -3.34 2.68
CA GLU A 85 0.71 -4.66 3.10
C GLU A 85 1.92 -5.55 3.44
N ILE A 86 1.85 -6.27 4.56
CA ILE A 86 2.86 -7.28 4.94
C ILE A 86 2.21 -8.66 4.89
N GLU A 87 2.80 -9.58 4.14
CA GLU A 87 2.35 -10.96 3.97
C GLU A 87 3.51 -11.91 4.25
N HIS A 88 3.25 -13.05 4.89
CA HIS A 88 4.27 -14.07 5.12
C HIS A 88 3.71 -15.47 4.92
N GLY A 89 4.57 -16.40 4.51
CA GLY A 89 4.31 -17.83 4.49
C GLY A 89 5.43 -18.54 5.22
N ILE A 90 5.12 -19.18 6.34
CA ILE A 90 6.08 -19.96 7.12
C ILE A 90 5.58 -21.40 7.13
N PHE A 91 6.35 -22.27 6.51
CA PHE A 91 5.97 -23.63 6.19
C PHE A 91 6.54 -24.62 7.20
N SER A 92 5.78 -25.69 7.42
CA SER A 92 6.27 -26.80 8.22
C SER A 92 7.45 -27.49 7.52
N ALA A 93 8.24 -28.26 8.27
CA ALA A 93 9.38 -29.00 7.71
C ALA A 93 9.00 -29.95 6.55
N HIS A 94 7.72 -30.33 6.41
CA HIS A 94 7.22 -31.20 5.34
C HIS A 94 6.93 -30.46 4.03
N ASP A 95 6.76 -29.14 4.07
CA ASP A 95 6.43 -28.30 2.91
C ASP A 95 7.56 -27.34 2.55
N LYS A 96 8.77 -27.58 3.07
CA LYS A 96 9.91 -26.66 2.99
C LYS A 96 10.39 -26.39 1.55
N GLU A 97 10.01 -27.24 0.59
CA GLU A 97 10.28 -27.01 -0.83
C GLU A 97 9.68 -25.68 -1.36
N MET A 98 8.63 -25.16 -0.71
CA MET A 98 8.05 -23.86 -1.06
C MET A 98 8.90 -22.66 -0.59
N GLY A 99 9.75 -22.85 0.42
CA GLY A 99 10.56 -21.80 1.04
C GLY A 99 9.74 -20.84 1.90
N ASP A 100 10.26 -20.48 3.07
CA ASP A 100 9.64 -19.46 3.90
C ASP A 100 9.82 -18.08 3.25
N PHE A 101 8.80 -17.22 3.34
CA PHE A 101 8.86 -15.90 2.74
C PHE A 101 8.18 -14.82 3.57
N LEU A 102 8.64 -13.60 3.35
CA LEU A 102 8.07 -12.35 3.83
C LEU A 102 8.02 -11.37 2.65
N TYR A 103 6.83 -10.85 2.39
CA TYR A 103 6.55 -9.86 1.37
C TYR A 103 6.06 -8.56 1.99
N ILE A 104 6.65 -7.44 1.58
CA ILE A 104 6.13 -6.09 1.87
C ILE A 104 5.76 -5.48 0.52
N LYS A 105 4.48 -5.15 0.35
CA LYS A 105 3.92 -4.58 -0.88
C LYS A 105 3.58 -3.13 -0.62
N ILE A 106 4.05 -2.23 -1.47
CA ILE A 106 3.79 -0.79 -1.37
C ILE A 106 3.42 -0.30 -2.76
N ALA A 107 2.33 0.46 -2.87
CA ALA A 107 1.99 1.14 -4.11
C ALA A 107 3.09 2.13 -4.50
N LYS A 108 3.35 2.19 -5.79
CA LYS A 108 4.35 3.03 -6.42
C LYS A 108 3.70 3.87 -7.51
N GLY A 109 4.05 5.13 -7.53
CA GLY A 109 3.69 6.03 -8.60
C GLY A 109 2.26 6.53 -8.58
N LYS A 110 1.96 7.36 -9.57
CA LYS A 110 0.63 7.95 -9.72
C LYS A 110 -0.43 6.88 -9.91
N ARG A 111 -1.48 6.98 -9.10
CA ARG A 111 -2.71 6.21 -9.23
C ARG A 111 -3.32 6.40 -10.62
N LYS A 112 -3.36 5.35 -11.42
CA LYS A 112 -4.03 5.30 -12.72
C LYS A 112 -5.48 4.87 -12.48
N SER A 113 -6.50 5.58 -12.96
CA SER A 113 -7.86 5.05 -12.94
C SER A 113 -8.04 4.08 -14.11
N ILE A 114 -8.54 2.89 -13.82
CA ILE A 114 -9.13 2.02 -14.84
C ILE A 114 -10.64 2.04 -14.63
N GLN A 115 -11.35 2.30 -15.72
CA GLN A 115 -12.80 2.25 -15.78
C GLN A 115 -13.21 0.82 -16.15
N CYS A 116 -13.83 0.10 -15.22
CA CYS A 116 -14.49 -1.17 -15.52
C CYS A 116 -15.96 -0.88 -15.83
N ASN A 117 -16.44 -1.32 -17.00
CA ASN A 117 -17.86 -1.24 -17.35
C ASN A 117 -18.55 -2.52 -16.86
N PHE A 118 -19.27 -2.42 -15.74
CA PHE A 118 -20.11 -3.53 -15.24
C PHE A 118 -21.54 -3.03 -15.12
N ASP A 119 -22.49 -3.66 -15.83
CA ASP A 119 -23.94 -3.38 -15.74
C ASP A 119 -24.36 -1.89 -15.67
N LYS A 120 -23.67 -1.02 -16.42
CA LYS A 120 -23.93 0.44 -16.51
C LYS A 120 -23.55 1.25 -15.26
N GLU A 121 -22.77 0.70 -14.33
CA GLU A 121 -22.10 1.46 -13.27
C GLU A 121 -20.61 1.61 -13.58
N ASP A 122 -20.15 2.86 -13.66
CA ASP A 122 -18.74 3.21 -13.82
C ASP A 122 -18.01 3.03 -12.48
N LEU A 123 -17.34 1.89 -12.30
CA LEU A 123 -16.46 1.68 -11.16
C LEU A 123 -15.04 2.16 -11.52
N ASN A 124 -14.64 3.27 -10.91
CA ASN A 124 -13.28 3.79 -11.00
C ASN A 124 -12.38 3.07 -9.99
N HIS A 125 -11.68 2.02 -10.42
CA HIS A 125 -10.63 1.40 -9.63
C HIS A 125 -9.32 2.15 -9.84
N GLY A 126 -8.71 2.61 -8.75
CA GLY A 126 -7.42 3.25 -8.83
C GLY A 126 -6.30 2.22 -8.74
N VAL A 127 -5.62 2.03 -9.86
CA VAL A 127 -4.61 1.05 -10.16
C VAL A 127 -3.21 1.66 -10.01
N TYR A 128 -2.28 0.92 -9.43
CA TYR A 128 -0.93 1.39 -9.10
C TYR A 128 0.10 0.31 -9.40
N ASP A 129 1.30 0.74 -9.79
CA ASP A 129 2.47 -0.13 -9.80
C ASP A 129 2.80 -0.53 -8.35
N VAL A 130 3.40 -1.70 -8.14
CA VAL A 130 3.70 -2.20 -6.79
C VAL A 130 5.20 -2.43 -6.67
N ALA A 131 5.80 -1.81 -5.66
CA ALA A 131 7.10 -2.21 -5.15
C ALA A 131 6.90 -3.37 -4.18
N LEU A 132 7.37 -4.55 -4.57
CA LEU A 132 7.36 -5.76 -3.76
C LEU A 132 8.77 -5.99 -3.21
N ILE A 133 8.94 -5.78 -1.90
CA ILE A 133 10.11 -6.25 -1.17
C ILE A 133 9.88 -7.72 -0.84
N GLN A 134 10.73 -8.59 -1.37
CA GLN A 134 10.70 -10.03 -1.15
C GLN A 134 11.92 -10.47 -0.34
N TYR A 135 11.67 -11.13 0.79
CA TYR A 135 12.69 -11.70 1.66
C TYR A 135 12.36 -13.18 1.94
N ASN A 136 13.27 -14.08 1.57
CA ASN A 136 13.08 -15.53 1.73
C ASN A 136 13.82 -16.09 2.96
N PHE A 137 14.21 -15.24 3.91
CA PHE A 137 14.97 -15.54 5.14
C PHE A 137 16.37 -16.16 4.97
N GLU A 138 16.68 -16.75 3.83
CA GLU A 138 17.98 -17.34 3.50
C GLU A 138 18.85 -16.41 2.63
N ASP A 139 18.20 -15.57 1.82
CA ASP A 139 18.83 -14.65 0.87
C ASP A 139 18.60 -13.18 1.25
N PRO A 140 19.49 -12.25 0.82
CA PRO A 140 19.23 -10.82 0.91
C PRO A 140 17.89 -10.44 0.24
N PRO A 141 17.13 -9.48 0.80
CA PRO A 141 15.89 -9.04 0.18
C PRO A 141 16.11 -8.49 -1.22
N ILE A 142 15.15 -8.75 -2.10
CA ILE A 142 15.08 -8.17 -3.44
C ILE A 142 13.83 -7.31 -3.57
N VAL A 143 13.92 -6.28 -4.40
CA VAL A 143 12.81 -5.42 -4.77
C VAL A 143 12.42 -5.73 -6.21
N ARG A 144 11.18 -6.16 -6.35
CA ARG A 144 10.52 -6.40 -7.63
C ARG A 144 9.51 -5.30 -7.90
N LEU A 145 9.47 -4.85 -9.14
CA LEU A 145 8.46 -3.91 -9.61
C LEU A 145 7.40 -4.73 -10.36
N ASP A 146 6.27 -4.95 -9.72
CA ASP A 146 5.17 -5.69 -10.31
C ASP A 146 4.20 -4.71 -10.96
N SER A 147 3.88 -4.99 -12.23
CA SER A 147 2.94 -4.19 -12.99
C SER A 147 1.52 -4.34 -12.42
N PRO A 148 0.75 -3.24 -12.38
CA PRO A 148 -0.63 -3.23 -11.90
C PRO A 148 -1.49 -4.31 -12.55
N TYR A 149 -1.26 -4.60 -13.83
CA TYR A 149 -2.08 -5.55 -14.58
C TYR A 149 -2.08 -6.95 -13.97
N LYS A 150 -0.95 -7.43 -13.43
CA LYS A 150 -0.90 -8.76 -12.83
C LYS A 150 -1.65 -8.80 -11.49
N TYR A 151 -1.40 -7.81 -10.63
CA TYR A 151 -2.03 -7.70 -9.32
C TYR A 151 -3.55 -7.47 -9.39
N TYR A 152 -3.99 -6.62 -10.33
CA TYR A 152 -5.41 -6.35 -10.54
C TYR A 152 -6.11 -7.45 -11.32
N ARG A 153 -5.49 -8.08 -12.32
CA ARG A 153 -6.09 -9.24 -12.99
C ARG A 153 -6.34 -10.36 -11.97
N ASP A 154 -5.36 -10.69 -11.14
CA ASP A 154 -5.52 -11.83 -10.24
C ASP A 154 -6.58 -11.57 -9.13
N ARG A 155 -6.87 -10.31 -8.75
CA ARG A 155 -7.95 -9.94 -7.80
C ARG A 155 -9.29 -9.54 -8.44
N PHE A 156 -9.26 -9.07 -9.68
CA PHE A 156 -10.42 -8.53 -10.42
C PHE A 156 -10.46 -9.08 -11.85
N LEU A 157 -10.27 -10.41 -12.03
CA LEU A 157 -10.39 -11.09 -13.35
C LEU A 157 -11.66 -10.65 -14.11
N TRP A 158 -12.75 -10.50 -13.37
CA TRP A 158 -14.08 -10.00 -13.75
C TRP A 158 -14.09 -8.62 -14.44
N CYS A 159 -13.06 -7.77 -14.26
CA CYS A 159 -12.92 -6.49 -14.97
C CYS A 159 -12.28 -6.64 -16.36
N PHE A 160 -11.67 -7.79 -16.66
CA PHE A 160 -10.85 -8.02 -17.86
C PHE A 160 -11.38 -9.18 -18.73
N GLU A 161 -12.19 -10.06 -18.15
CA GLU A 161 -12.95 -11.09 -18.87
C GLU A 161 -14.33 -10.51 -19.21
N GLY A 162 -14.46 -9.95 -20.42
CA GLY A 162 -15.74 -9.58 -21.01
C GLY A 162 -16.49 -10.79 -21.56
#